data_AF-V5I9X1-F1
#
_entry.id   AF-V5I9X1-F1
#
_cell.length_a   1.000
_cell.length_b   1.000
_cell.length_c   1.000
_cell.angle_alpha   90.00
_cell.angle_beta   90.00
_cell.angle_gamma   90.00
#
_symmetry.space_group_name_H-M   'P 1'
#
loop_
_entity.id
_entity.type
_entity.pdbx_description
1 polymer ?
#
loop_
_entity_poly.entity_id
_entity_poly.type
_entity_poly.pdbx_seq_one_letter_code
_entity_poly.pdbx_strand_id
1 'polypeptide(L)'
;VIDSVRNVGLTSTLKGYLSYNESESVKLQNAGWFPKDGVISDNKFNVCIPLKMLMGFFEDYRRIILNMKQELVLIRSSNDLDAVTAVDDTEKPKINIDKLYWKVPHVSVGIPQQLAL
;
A
#
# COMPACT_ATOMS: atom_id res chain seq x y z
N VAL A 1 1.87 0.76 -19.41
CA VAL A 1 2.18 0.68 -17.95
C VAL A 1 2.63 2.06 -17.53
N ILE A 2 1.99 2.66 -16.52
CA ILE A 2 2.30 4.03 -16.06
C ILE A 2 3.47 4.00 -15.07
N ASP A 3 3.45 3.05 -14.14
CA ASP A 3 4.50 2.85 -13.14
C ASP A 3 4.63 1.34 -12.85
N SER A 4 5.84 0.89 -12.54
CA SER A 4 6.13 -0.50 -12.19
C SER A 4 7.30 -0.52 -11.21
N VAL A 5 7.04 -1.05 -10.02
CA VAL A 5 8.03 -1.15 -8.95
C VAL A 5 8.27 -2.62 -8.63
N ARG A 6 9.55 -3.02 -8.60
CA ARG A 6 9.97 -4.35 -8.14
C ARG A 6 10.39 -4.26 -6.68
N ASN A 7 10.20 -5.36 -5.95
CA ASN A 7 10.55 -5.45 -4.52
C ASN A 7 9.94 -4.29 -3.71
N VAL A 8 8.65 -4.03 -3.97
CA VAL A 8 7.93 -2.84 -3.49
C VAL A 8 8.14 -2.62 -1.99
N GLY A 9 8.05 -3.68 -1.19
CA GLY A 9 8.26 -3.62 0.26
C GLY A 9 9.63 -3.03 0.63
N LEU A 10 10.73 -3.57 0.08
CA LEU A 10 12.09 -3.09 0.38
C LEU A 10 12.29 -1.64 -0.08
N THR A 11 11.86 -1.29 -1.29
CA THR A 11 12.03 0.05 -1.83
C THR A 11 11.21 1.08 -1.06
N SER A 12 9.95 0.76 -0.71
CA SER A 12 9.09 1.65 0.07
C SER A 12 9.60 1.82 1.50
N THR A 13 10.13 0.75 2.09
CA THR A 13 10.66 0.78 3.45
C THR A 13 11.93 1.61 3.53
N LEU A 14 12.89 1.39 2.62
CA LEU A 14 14.12 2.18 2.55
C LEU A 14 13.83 3.67 2.37
N LYS A 15 12.89 3.98 1.47
CA LYS A 15 12.44 5.36 1.27
C LYS A 15 11.83 5.92 2.55
N GLY A 16 10.91 5.19 3.18
CA GLY A 16 10.25 5.61 4.41
C GLY A 16 11.22 5.92 5.54
N TYR A 17 12.29 5.12 5.69
CA TYR A 17 13.32 5.34 6.72
C TYR A 17 14.10 6.64 6.50
N LEU A 18 14.31 7.03 5.24
CA LEU A 18 15.07 8.23 4.90
C LEU A 18 14.18 9.49 4.82
N SER A 19 12.90 9.35 4.47
CA SER A 19 12.03 10.49 4.14
C SER A 19 11.03 10.85 5.21
N TYR A 20 10.55 9.91 6.02
CA TYR A 20 9.45 10.19 6.96
C TYR A 20 9.93 10.86 8.24
N ASN A 21 9.23 11.91 8.63
CA ASN A 21 9.37 12.49 9.96
C ASN A 21 8.53 11.70 11.00
N GLU A 22 8.71 12.00 12.28
CA GLU A 22 8.01 11.31 13.38
C GLU A 22 6.48 11.40 13.25
N SER A 23 5.95 12.56 12.85
CA SER A 23 4.51 12.75 12.69
C SER A 23 3.92 11.92 11.56
N GLU A 24 4.64 11.80 10.44
CA GLU A 24 4.26 10.93 9.32
C GLU A 24 4.36 9.46 9.70
N SER A 25 5.42 9.09 10.41
CA SER A 25 5.63 7.73 10.92
C SER A 25 4.46 7.29 11.80
N VAL A 26 3.97 8.14 12.70
CA VAL A 26 2.79 7.83 13.54
C VAL A 26 1.54 7.61 12.69
N LYS A 27 1.31 8.44 11.65
CA LYS A 27 0.15 8.29 10.76
C LYS A 27 0.17 7.00 9.93
N LEU A 28 1.35 6.45 9.67
CA LEU A 28 1.54 5.26 8.85
C LEU A 28 1.54 3.95 9.64
N GLN A 29 1.34 3.97 10.96
CA GLN A 29 1.27 2.74 11.77
C GLN A 29 0.19 1.77 11.27
N ASN A 30 -0.98 2.29 10.86
CA ASN A 30 -2.05 1.47 10.27
C ASN A 30 -1.71 0.91 8.86
N ALA A 31 -0.65 1.41 8.22
CA ALA A 31 -0.10 0.88 6.99
C ALA A 31 0.97 -0.21 7.22
N GLY A 32 1.23 -0.57 8.49
CA GLY A 32 2.29 -1.51 8.85
C GLY A 32 3.65 -0.85 9.06
N TRP A 33 3.73 0.48 9.16
CA TRP A 33 4.99 1.19 9.38
C TRP A 33 5.38 1.19 10.86
N PHE A 34 6.27 0.27 11.24
CA PHE A 34 6.76 0.10 12.60
C PHE A 34 8.30 0.11 12.64
N PRO A 35 8.96 1.28 12.61
CA PRO A 35 10.42 1.36 12.50
C PRO A 35 11.20 0.94 13.75
N LYS A 36 10.52 0.77 14.90
CA LYS A 36 11.11 0.43 16.22
C LYS A 36 10.46 -0.80 16.86
N ASP A 37 9.91 -1.69 16.05
CA ASP A 37 9.10 -2.88 16.41
C ASP A 37 7.59 -2.63 16.49
N GLY A 38 6.84 -3.55 15.87
CA GLY A 38 5.39 -3.60 15.89
C GLY A 38 4.96 -5.02 16.24
N VAL A 39 4.14 -5.16 17.28
CA VAL A 39 3.59 -6.45 17.68
C VAL A 39 2.16 -6.54 17.15
N ILE A 40 1.89 -7.58 16.37
CA ILE A 40 0.52 -7.96 16.01
C ILE A 40 0.01 -8.85 17.15
N SER A 41 -0.82 -8.30 18.02
CA SER A 41 -1.35 -9.02 19.20
C SER A 41 -2.49 -9.98 18.87
N ASP A 42 -3.20 -9.75 17.77
CA ASP A 42 -4.40 -10.49 17.41
C ASP A 42 -4.18 -11.36 16.17
N ASN A 43 -4.85 -12.52 16.12
CA ASN A 43 -4.84 -13.42 14.96
C ASN A 43 -5.48 -12.82 13.69
N LYS A 44 -6.17 -11.68 13.81
CA LYS A 44 -6.78 -10.96 12.69
C LYS A 44 -6.42 -9.50 12.79
N PHE A 45 -6.07 -8.91 11.65
CA PHE A 45 -5.77 -7.50 11.56
C PHE A 45 -6.30 -6.92 10.25
N ASN A 46 -6.43 -5.61 10.20
CA ASN A 46 -6.73 -4.85 9.00
C ASN A 46 -5.63 -3.80 8.79
N VAL A 47 -5.22 -3.61 7.54
CA VAL A 47 -4.24 -2.59 7.16
C VAL A 47 -4.79 -1.69 6.07
N CYS A 48 -4.38 -0.43 6.08
CA CYS A 48 -4.65 0.51 5.00
C CYS A 48 -3.33 1.09 4.52
N ILE A 49 -2.87 0.64 3.35
CA ILE A 49 -1.59 1.05 2.76
C ILE A 49 -1.85 2.15 1.73
N PRO A 50 -1.35 3.38 1.93
CA PRO A 50 -1.44 4.43 0.93
C PRO A 50 -0.66 4.06 -0.33
N LEU A 51 -1.27 4.18 -1.51
CA LEU A 51 -0.60 3.82 -2.78
C LEU A 51 0.64 4.69 -3.06
N LYS A 52 0.69 5.92 -2.55
CA LYS A 52 1.88 6.80 -2.59
C LYS A 52 3.11 6.24 -1.88
N MET A 53 2.90 5.28 -0.96
CA MET A 53 4.00 4.58 -0.30
C MET A 53 4.59 3.50 -1.22
N LEU A 54 3.76 2.90 -2.07
CA LEU A 54 4.14 1.76 -2.91
C LEU A 54 4.67 2.17 -4.29
N MET A 55 4.13 3.26 -4.87
CA MET A 55 4.43 3.67 -6.24
C MET A 55 4.64 5.19 -6.32
N GLY A 56 5.60 5.62 -7.13
CA GLY A 56 5.94 7.03 -7.30
C GLY A 56 4.85 7.80 -8.04
N PHE A 57 4.12 7.15 -8.94
CA PHE A 57 3.00 7.78 -9.65
C PHE A 57 1.98 8.41 -8.70
N PHE A 58 1.61 7.72 -7.61
CA PHE A 58 0.62 8.22 -6.65
C PHE A 58 1.16 9.29 -5.69
N GLU A 59 2.46 9.54 -5.70
CA GLU A 59 3.10 10.60 -4.93
C GLU A 59 3.15 11.91 -5.72
N ASP A 60 3.56 11.82 -7.00
CA ASP A 60 3.84 13.00 -7.82
C ASP A 60 2.65 13.45 -8.66
N TYR A 61 1.77 12.53 -9.06
CA TYR A 61 0.68 12.85 -9.97
C TYR A 61 -0.47 13.56 -9.26
N ARG A 62 -0.59 14.87 -9.50
CA ARG A 62 -1.61 15.74 -8.88
C ARG A 62 -2.77 16.11 -9.81
N ARG A 63 -2.84 15.53 -11.01
CA ARG A 63 -3.88 15.83 -12.00
C ARG A 63 -5.02 14.81 -11.91
N ILE A 64 -6.18 15.16 -12.47
CA ILE A 64 -7.31 14.24 -12.60
C ILE A 64 -7.03 13.29 -13.78
N ILE A 65 -7.39 12.02 -13.62
CA ILE A 65 -7.38 11.03 -14.70
C ILE A 65 -8.79 10.94 -15.26
N LEU A 66 -8.97 11.31 -16.54
CA LEU A 66 -10.27 11.32 -17.20
C LEU A 66 -10.40 10.13 -18.16
N ASN A 67 -11.54 9.45 -18.14
CA ASN A 67 -11.94 8.40 -19.11
C ASN A 67 -10.90 7.29 -19.35
N MET A 68 -10.06 6.99 -18.36
CA MET A 68 -9.05 5.92 -18.47
C MET A 68 -9.47 4.70 -17.65
N LYS A 69 -9.35 3.52 -18.26
CA LYS A 69 -9.40 2.26 -17.52
C LYS A 69 -8.17 2.17 -16.61
N GLN A 70 -8.39 1.91 -15.33
CA GLN A 70 -7.32 1.77 -14.33
C GLN A 70 -7.22 0.30 -13.92
N GLU A 71 -5.99 -0.19 -13.81
CA GLU A 71 -5.69 -1.56 -13.39
C GLU A 71 -4.50 -1.54 -12.43
N LEU A 72 -4.66 -2.24 -11.30
CA LEU A 72 -3.61 -2.44 -10.31
C LEU A 72 -3.31 -3.92 -10.20
N VAL A 73 -2.09 -4.31 -10.55
CA VAL A 73 -1.61 -5.68 -10.47
C VAL A 73 -0.65 -5.80 -9.29
N LEU A 74 -0.99 -6.65 -8.32
CA LEU A 74 -0.14 -6.97 -7.18
C LEU A 74 0.33 -8.42 -7.31
N ILE A 75 1.64 -8.62 -7.23
CA ILE A 75 2.26 -9.94 -7.27
C ILE A 75 2.81 -10.24 -5.89
N ARG A 76 2.30 -11.31 -5.26
CA ARG A 76 2.74 -11.78 -3.95
C ARG A 76 3.71 -12.96 -4.12
N SER A 77 4.74 -13.03 -3.27
CA SER A 77 5.57 -14.22 -3.14
C SER A 77 4.73 -15.44 -2.75
N SER A 78 5.22 -16.64 -3.04
CA SER A 78 4.60 -17.89 -2.56
C SER A 78 4.79 -18.11 -1.05
N ASN A 79 5.70 -17.36 -0.41
CA ASN A 79 6.00 -17.44 1.01
C ASN A 79 5.76 -16.09 1.71
N ASP A 80 5.61 -16.14 3.04
CA ASP A 80 5.29 -15.00 3.90
C ASP A 80 6.42 -14.64 4.87
N LEU A 81 7.62 -15.17 4.62
CA LEU A 81 8.78 -15.00 5.49
C LEU A 81 9.18 -13.53 5.65
N ASP A 82 8.98 -12.72 4.60
CA ASP A 82 9.31 -11.29 4.61
C ASP A 82 8.16 -10.41 5.18
N ALA A 83 7.01 -11.01 5.52
CA ALA A 83 5.82 -10.27 5.91
C ALA A 83 5.55 -10.33 7.42
N VAL A 84 5.75 -11.49 8.05
CA VAL A 84 5.56 -11.69 9.50
C VAL A 84 6.69 -12.59 10.03
N THR A 85 7.30 -12.15 11.12
CA THR A 85 8.26 -12.93 11.91
C THR A 85 7.58 -13.42 13.18
N ALA A 86 7.66 -14.71 13.45
CA ALA A 86 7.26 -15.26 14.76
C ALA A 86 8.35 -14.98 15.79
N VAL A 87 7.98 -14.96 17.07
CA VAL A 87 8.94 -14.87 18.18
C VAL A 87 9.75 -16.16 18.29
N ASP A 88 9.12 -17.30 17.97
CA ASP A 88 9.78 -18.61 17.90
C ASP A 88 10.12 -18.99 16.45
N ASP A 89 11.40 -19.25 16.17
CA ASP A 89 11.92 -19.59 14.83
C ASP A 89 11.34 -20.88 14.22
N THR A 90 10.66 -21.69 15.03
CA THR A 90 10.07 -22.96 14.60
C THR A 90 8.71 -22.75 13.94
N GLU A 91 8.03 -21.65 14.25
CA GLU A 91 6.72 -21.34 13.70
C GLU A 91 6.86 -20.53 12.42
N LYS A 92 6.23 -21.02 11.34
CA LYS A 92 6.17 -20.32 10.06
C LYS A 92 4.78 -19.69 9.91
N PRO A 93 4.60 -18.42 10.31
CA PRO A 93 3.31 -17.76 10.19
C PRO A 93 2.93 -17.64 8.73
N LYS A 94 1.64 -17.84 8.44
CA LYS A 94 1.07 -17.72 7.10
C LYS A 94 -0.06 -16.72 7.13
N ILE A 95 -0.05 -15.79 6.17
CA ILE A 95 -1.07 -14.73 6.09
C ILE A 95 -2.13 -15.13 5.07
N ASN A 96 -3.38 -15.19 5.50
CA ASN A 96 -4.51 -15.36 4.60
C ASN A 96 -5.17 -13.99 4.37
N ILE A 97 -5.31 -13.62 3.09
CA ILE A 97 -5.96 -12.35 2.71
C ILE A 97 -7.45 -12.65 2.51
N ASP A 98 -8.27 -12.30 3.48
CA ASP A 98 -9.72 -12.51 3.39
C ASP A 98 -10.39 -11.54 2.43
N LYS A 99 -9.98 -10.27 2.46
CA LYS A 99 -10.53 -9.19 1.62
C LYS A 99 -9.44 -8.23 1.19
N LEU A 100 -9.43 -7.90 -0.10
CA LEU A 100 -8.57 -6.88 -0.68
C LEU A 100 -9.42 -5.92 -1.51
N TYR A 101 -9.29 -4.64 -1.25
CA TYR A 101 -9.92 -3.59 -2.05
C TYR A 101 -8.97 -2.41 -2.18
N TRP A 102 -8.96 -1.79 -3.35
CA TRP A 102 -8.31 -0.49 -3.57
C TRP A 102 -9.35 0.62 -3.48
N LYS A 103 -8.99 1.71 -2.79
CA LYS A 103 -9.86 2.89 -2.65
C LYS A 103 -9.30 4.00 -3.53
N VAL A 104 -9.95 4.24 -4.66
CA VAL A 104 -9.64 5.36 -5.56
C VAL A 104 -10.84 6.32 -5.55
N PRO A 105 -10.65 7.59 -5.14
CA PRO A 105 -11.70 8.59 -5.26
C PRO A 105 -12.09 8.77 -6.72
N HIS A 106 -13.39 8.66 -7.02
CA HIS A 106 -13.93 8.93 -8.34
C HIS A 106 -14.87 10.13 -8.26
N VAL A 107 -14.80 10.99 -9.27
CA VAL A 107 -15.71 12.12 -9.45
C VAL A 107 -16.54 11.82 -10.69
N SER A 108 -17.86 11.80 -10.53
CA SER A 108 -18.81 11.74 -11.64
C SER A 108 -19.42 13.11 -11.86
N VAL A 109 -19.68 13.47 -13.12
CA VAL A 109 -20.49 14.65 -13.43
C VAL A 109 -21.97 14.28 -13.44
N GLY A 110 -22.81 15.23 -13.06
CA GLY A 110 -24.27 15.08 -13.18
C GLY A 110 -24.74 15.05 -14.64
N ILE A 111 -24.02 15.74 -15.55
CA ILE A 111 -24.35 15.82 -16.98
C ILE A 111 -23.12 15.39 -17.79
N PRO A 112 -23.11 14.18 -18.40
CA PRO A 112 -21.98 13.65 -19.17
C PRO A 112 -21.51 14.56 -20.31
N GLN A 113 -22.44 15.33 -20.91
CA GLN A 113 -22.16 16.25 -22.03
C GLN A 113 -21.27 17.43 -21.64
N GLN A 114 -21.19 17.79 -20.34
CA GLN A 114 -20.30 18.85 -19.85
C GLN A 114 -18.84 18.38 -19.69
N LEU A 115 -18.60 17.06 -19.80
CA LEU A 115 -17.26 16.45 -19.74
C LEU A 115 -16.64 16.23 -21.13
N ALA A 116 -17.36 16.54 -22.21
CA ALA A 116 -16.82 16.47 -23.56
C ALA A 116 -15.87 17.67 -23.78
N LEU A 117 -14.57 17.42 -23.67
CA LEU A 117 -13.50 18.25 -24.23
C LEU A 117 -13.01 17.62 -25.53
#